data_AF-A0A7Y2FMN2-F1
#
_entry.id   AF-A0A7Y2FMN2-F1
#
_cell.length_a   1.000
_cell.length_b   1.000
_cell.length_c   1.000
_cell.angle_alpha   90.00
_cell.angle_beta   90.00
_cell.angle_gamma   90.00
#
_symmetry.space_group_name_H-M   'P 1'
#
loop_
_entity.id
_entity.type
_entity.pdbx_description
1 polymer ?
#
loop_
_entity_poly.entity_id
_entity_poly.type
_entity_poly.pdbx_seq_one_letter_code
_entity_poly.pdbx_strand_id
1 'polypeptide(L)' 'MTEMNLVQAIHSALRDALREDENVLLMGEDIGTLGGVFRVTQGLR' A
#
# COMPACT_ATOMS: atom_id res chain seq x y z
N MET A 1 11.00 15.14 -8.35
CA MET A 1 9.98 14.28 -7.74
C MET A 1 8.91 14.02 -8.78
N THR A 2 8.49 12.78 -8.95
CA THR A 2 7.35 12.45 -9.81
C THR A 2 6.07 12.90 -9.12
N GLU A 3 5.17 13.54 -9.85
CA GLU A 3 3.87 13.94 -9.30
C GLU A 3 3.05 12.68 -9.00
N MET A 4 2.52 12.59 -7.77
CA MET A 4 1.72 11.47 -7.30
C MET A 4 0.39 12.01 -6.77
N ASN A 5 -0.71 11.36 -7.14
CA ASN A 5 -1.96 11.57 -6.42
C ASN A 5 -1.87 10.94 -5.02
N LEU A 6 -2.85 11.25 -4.16
CA LEU A 6 -2.84 10.77 -2.78
C LEU A 6 -2.82 9.24 -2.67
N VAL A 7 -3.54 8.52 -3.54
CA VAL A 7 -3.56 7.05 -3.54
C VAL A 7 -2.17 6.49 -3.86
N GLN A 8 -1.49 7.06 -4.85
CA GLN A 8 -0.13 6.67 -5.25
C GLN A 8 0.90 6.97 -4.15
N ALA A 9 0.77 8.12 -3.50
CA ALA A 9 1.67 8.52 -2.40
C ALA A 9 1.54 7.56 -1.20
N ILE A 10 0.31 7.25 -0.78
CA ILE A 10 0.07 6.29 0.31
C ILE A 10 0.54 4.90 -0.10
N HIS A 11 0.23 4.44 -1.32
CA HIS A 11 0.71 3.16 -1.82
C HIS A 11 2.23 3.05 -1.78
N SER A 12 2.95 4.10 -2.23
CA SER A 12 4.41 4.12 -2.20
C SER A 12 4.94 4.02 -0.77
N ALA A 13 4.39 4.80 0.16
CA ALA A 13 4.80 4.77 1.56
C ALA A 13 4.58 3.39 2.21
N LEU A 14 3.43 2.75 1.97
CA LEU A 14 3.16 1.41 2.49
C LEU A 14 4.11 0.36 1.90
N ARG A 15 4.38 0.44 0.59
CA ARG A 15 5.33 -0.46 -0.08
C ARG A 15 6.74 -0.32 0.50
N ASP A 16 7.16 0.91 0.75
CA ASP A 16 8.52 1.18 1.25
C ASP A 16 8.64 0.69 2.70
N ALA A 17 7.63 0.95 3.56
CA ALA A 17 7.58 0.43 4.93
C ALA A 17 7.61 -1.11 5.00
N LEU A 18 6.80 -1.79 4.17
CA LEU A 18 6.79 -3.26 4.08
C LEU A 18 8.11 -3.86 3.59
N ARG A 19 8.93 -3.10 2.87
CA ARG A 19 10.25 -3.53 2.40
C ARG A 19 11.35 -3.30 3.42
N GLU A 20 11.21 -2.27 4.25
CA GLU A 20 12.24 -1.84 5.20
C GLU A 20 12.20 -2.65 6.51
N ASP A 21 11.01 -3.03 6.97
CA ASP A 21 10.81 -3.73 8.25
C ASP A 21 9.87 -4.93 8.11
N GLU A 22 10.39 -6.14 8.39
CA GLU A 22 9.65 -7.40 8.33
C GLU A 22 8.54 -7.53 9.39
N ASN A 23 8.54 -6.65 10.41
CA ASN A 23 7.51 -6.63 11.45
C ASN A 23 6.26 -5.82 11.05
N VAL A 24 6.31 -5.09 9.94
CA VAL A 24 5.16 -4.31 9.44
C VAL A 24 4.12 -5.25 8.85
N LEU A 25 2.88 -5.12 9.32
CA LEU A 25 1.73 -5.90 8.86
C LEU A 25 0.62 -4.97 8.39
N LEU A 26 -0.10 -5.38 7.34
CA LEU A 26 -1.34 -4.74 6.91
C LEU A 26 -2.53 -5.64 7.25
N MET A 27 -3.58 -5.06 7.84
CA MET A 27 -4.83 -5.76 8.13
C MET A 27 -6.03 -4.84 7.88
N GLY A 28 -7.09 -5.40 7.30
CA GLY A 28 -8.33 -4.67 7.00
C GLY A 28 -9.21 -5.41 6.00
N GLU A 29 -10.39 -4.86 5.75
CA GLU A 29 -11.33 -5.39 4.75
C GLU A 29 -10.84 -5.08 3.33
N ASP A 30 -10.95 -6.05 2.42
CA ASP A 30 -10.62 -5.94 0.99
C ASP A 30 -9.17 -5.54 0.62
N ILE A 31 -8.28 -5.34 1.58
CA ILE A 31 -6.92 -4.83 1.30
C ILE A 31 -5.99 -5.85 0.61
N GLY A 32 -6.36 -7.14 0.59
CA GLY A 32 -5.56 -8.20 -0.04
C GLY A 32 -5.72 -8.22 -1.55
N THR A 33 -6.47 -9.20 -2.07
CA THR A 33 -6.60 -9.38 -3.52
C THR A 33 -7.29 -8.23 -4.25
N LEU A 34 -8.26 -7.57 -3.60
CA LEU A 34 -8.89 -6.39 -4.20
C LEU A 34 -7.96 -5.16 -4.14
N GLY A 35 -7.02 -5.09 -3.19
CA GLY A 35 -6.16 -3.92 -3.00
C GLY A 35 -6.87 -2.75 -2.31
N GLY A 36 -8.00 -3.01 -1.64
CA GLY A 36 -8.87 -2.04 -1.01
C GLY A 36 -9.81 -1.34 -2.00
N VAL A 37 -10.88 -0.75 -1.48
CA VAL A 37 -11.91 -0.05 -2.29
C VAL A 37 -11.35 1.10 -3.13
N PHE A 38 -10.26 1.73 -2.67
CA PHE A 38 -9.54 2.79 -3.39
C PHE A 38 -8.24 2.33 -4.06
N ARG A 39 -7.97 1.03 -4.09
CA ARG A 39 -6.76 0.42 -4.69
C ARG A 39 -5.43 0.84 -4.05
N VAL A 40 -5.45 1.32 -2.81
CA VAL A 40 -4.25 1.75 -2.08
C VAL A 40 -3.26 0.60 -1.86
N THR A 41 -3.74 -0.61 -1.57
CA THR A 41 -2.87 -1.77 -1.25
C THR A 41 -2.71 -2.74 -2.42
N GLN A 42 -3.09 -2.31 -3.63
CA GLN A 42 -3.04 -3.17 -4.82
C GLN A 42 -1.61 -3.66 -5.10
N GLY A 43 -1.41 -4.99 -5.01
CA GLY A 43 -0.12 -5.60 -5.34
C GLY A 43 0.95 -5.51 -4.25
N LEU A 44 0.60 -5.12 -3.02
CA LEU A 44 1.50 -5.14 -1.85
C LEU A 44 1.64 -6.52 -1.19
N ARG A 45 1.48 -7.59 -1.97
CA ARG A 45 1.63 -8.97 -1.48
C ARG A 45 3.09 -9.41 -1.50
#